data_AF-A0A174SGP8-F1
#
_entry.id   AF-A0A174SGP8-F1
#
_cell.length_a   1.000
_cell.length_b   1.000
_cell.length_c   1.000
_cell.angle_alpha   90.00
_cell.angle_beta   90.00
_cell.angle_gamma   90.00
#
_symmetry.space_group_name_H-M   'P 1'
#
loop_
_entity.id
_entity.type
_entity.pdbx_description
1 polymer ?
#
loop_
_entity_poly.entity_id
_entity_poly.type
_entity_poly.pdbx_seq_one_letter_code
_entity_poly.pdbx_strand_id
1 'polypeptide(L)'
;MKRLLCCIMALTMIGSATAFAAEPVDNSAIAEKALSEVTALYEDLYTITNAEAEVQNSTYDDMGNIIVDVVVSFDRTLKATCAEDMPYIQGLEIALTELTDPDEISAASAYIDAKKADLEDNYIGVAQDTYIELQVTVPIATARSNAAQAIGIDNIEYVGMNENVPAKELAPDSNQAMMESGQAAILNITERMATPSTRASTINSVIKNYDRVRARDYARDWSCTNGSLYDHATCHNPEYTFYASNDCTNFVSQCLVYGGLPTDSKWKPYTEPWKTTGNAGNGIRQYLTNNGLFFHSTNEKEAFAGSIINWLNSDGTNAGHVGLVDQNDTATMTFCAHTRCRRSCPWTGEKVDFYIPYWDSYEGDWTK
;
A
#
# COMPACT_ATOMS: atom_id res chain seq x y z
N MET A 1 78.04 41.35 -40.46
CA MET A 1 78.34 40.10 -39.72
C MET A 1 77.49 40.07 -38.47
N LYS A 2 76.63 39.05 -38.32
CA LYS A 2 76.22 38.34 -37.08
C LYS A 2 76.07 39.23 -35.81
N ARG A 3 74.93 39.27 -35.11
CA ARG A 3 74.14 38.13 -34.61
C ARG A 3 72.68 38.54 -34.35
N LEU A 4 71.78 37.72 -34.87
CA LEU A 4 70.37 37.60 -34.52
C LEU A 4 70.27 37.11 -33.06
N LEU A 5 69.52 37.82 -32.21
CA LEU A 5 69.06 37.32 -30.92
C LEU A 5 67.60 36.89 -31.11
N CYS A 6 67.34 35.59 -31.21
CA CYS A 6 66.00 35.02 -31.17
C CYS A 6 65.48 35.08 -29.73
N CYS A 7 64.57 36.01 -29.44
CA CYS A 7 63.68 35.89 -28.29
C CYS A 7 62.49 35.03 -28.72
N ILE A 8 62.46 33.78 -28.25
CA ILE A 8 61.28 32.92 -28.31
C ILE A 8 60.31 33.47 -27.25
N MET A 9 59.31 34.23 -27.70
CA MET A 9 58.14 34.58 -26.90
C MET A 9 57.20 33.38 -26.95
N ALA A 10 57.15 32.60 -25.88
CA ALA A 10 56.15 31.56 -25.71
C ALA A 10 54.79 32.24 -25.52
N LEU A 11 53.99 32.26 -26.60
CA LEU A 11 52.58 32.61 -26.54
C LEU A 11 51.86 31.46 -25.83
N THR A 12 51.66 31.57 -24.51
CA THR A 12 50.69 30.74 -23.80
C THR A 12 49.30 31.14 -24.28
N MET A 13 48.75 30.38 -25.24
CA MET A 13 47.32 30.39 -25.49
C MET A 13 46.64 29.88 -24.22
N ILE A 14 46.13 30.80 -23.41
CA ILE A 14 45.11 30.48 -22.42
C ILE A 14 43.86 30.16 -23.24
N GLY A 15 43.70 28.87 -23.58
CA GLY A 15 42.42 28.37 -24.04
C GLY A 15 41.43 28.63 -22.92
N SER A 16 40.59 29.65 -23.09
CA SER A 16 39.39 29.83 -22.29
C SER A 16 38.51 28.61 -22.56
N ALA A 17 38.64 27.59 -21.70
CA ALA A 17 37.66 26.54 -21.59
C ALA A 17 36.35 27.23 -21.21
N THR A 18 35.47 27.40 -22.19
CA THR A 18 34.06 27.66 -21.92
C THR A 18 33.58 26.47 -21.12
N ALA A 19 33.47 26.63 -19.80
CA ALA A 19 32.67 25.76 -18.98
C ALA A 19 31.25 25.86 -19.55
N PHE A 20 30.85 24.88 -20.37
CA PHE A 20 29.44 24.67 -20.66
C PHE A 20 28.81 24.37 -19.31
N ALA A 21 28.13 25.36 -18.74
CA ALA A 21 27.21 25.11 -17.63
C ALA A 21 26.20 24.08 -18.16
N ALA A 22 26.19 22.89 -17.56
CA ALA A 22 25.11 21.95 -17.81
C ALA A 22 23.80 22.68 -17.49
N GLU A 23 22.80 22.57 -18.38
CA GLU A 23 21.49 23.13 -18.07
C GLU A 23 20.98 22.52 -16.75
N PRO A 24 20.36 23.32 -15.87
CA PRO A 24 19.81 22.81 -14.63
C PRO A 24 18.77 21.73 -14.97
N VAL A 25 18.85 20.60 -14.25
CA VAL A 25 17.91 19.50 -14.44
C VAL A 25 16.51 19.94 -14.01
N ASP A 26 15.54 19.75 -14.90
CA ASP A 26 14.14 20.06 -14.66
C ASP A 26 13.48 18.92 -13.87
N ASN A 27 13.51 19.04 -12.54
CA ASN A 27 12.91 18.06 -11.64
C ASN A 27 11.38 17.97 -11.80
N SER A 28 10.71 19.04 -12.24
CA SER A 28 9.26 19.00 -12.51
C SER A 28 8.96 18.11 -13.71
N ALA A 29 9.74 18.21 -14.79
CA ALA A 29 9.60 17.30 -15.94
C ALA A 29 9.90 15.84 -15.57
N ILE A 30 10.82 15.60 -14.62
CA ILE A 30 11.10 14.26 -14.09
C ILE A 30 9.89 13.71 -13.31
N ALA A 31 9.30 14.52 -12.44
CA ALA A 31 8.12 14.15 -11.66
C ALA A 31 6.91 13.84 -12.55
N GLU A 32 6.65 14.67 -13.57
CA GLU A 32 5.58 14.44 -14.56
C GLU A 32 5.81 13.14 -15.36
N LYS A 33 7.07 12.85 -15.73
CA LYS A 33 7.40 11.59 -16.40
C LYS A 33 7.15 10.40 -15.48
N ALA A 34 7.54 10.49 -14.21
CA ALA A 34 7.32 9.44 -13.24
C ALA A 34 5.82 9.18 -13.00
N LEU A 35 5.02 10.25 -12.89
CA LEU A 35 3.56 10.16 -12.81
C LEU A 35 3.00 9.41 -14.01
N SER A 36 3.38 9.80 -15.24
CA SER A 36 2.90 9.15 -16.46
C SER A 36 3.26 7.67 -16.54
N GLU A 37 4.48 7.28 -16.15
CA GLU A 37 4.91 5.87 -16.16
C GLU A 37 4.16 5.05 -15.12
N VAL A 38 3.89 5.63 -13.94
CA VAL A 38 3.19 4.94 -12.84
C VAL A 38 1.69 4.85 -13.11
N THR A 39 1.03 5.90 -13.59
CA THR A 39 -0.41 5.84 -13.90
C THR A 39 -0.70 4.85 -15.02
N ALA A 40 0.21 4.74 -16.01
CA ALA A 40 0.09 3.77 -17.10
C ALA A 40 0.00 2.31 -16.63
N LEU A 41 0.55 1.97 -15.45
CA LEU A 41 0.45 0.62 -14.88
C LEU A 41 -0.99 0.24 -14.51
N TYR A 42 -1.85 1.23 -14.26
CA TYR A 42 -3.23 1.04 -13.83
C TYR A 42 -4.24 1.18 -14.97
N GLU A 43 -3.84 1.76 -16.10
CA GLU A 43 -4.76 2.17 -17.16
C GLU A 43 -5.55 1.02 -17.78
N ASP A 44 -5.08 -0.23 -17.72
CA ASP A 44 -5.84 -1.37 -18.25
C ASP A 44 -7.14 -1.61 -17.47
N LEU A 45 -7.11 -1.47 -16.14
CA LEU A 45 -8.24 -1.75 -15.24
C LEU A 45 -8.96 -0.49 -14.74
N TYR A 46 -8.29 0.66 -14.76
CA TYR A 46 -8.79 1.88 -14.14
C TYR A 46 -8.86 3.05 -15.12
N THR A 47 -9.82 3.93 -14.90
CA THR A 47 -9.77 5.32 -15.36
C THR A 47 -9.04 6.15 -14.31
N ILE A 48 -8.05 6.92 -14.75
CA ILE A 48 -7.23 7.77 -13.88
C ILE A 48 -7.68 9.23 -14.02
N THR A 49 -7.89 9.91 -12.88
CA THR A 49 -8.25 11.33 -12.80
C THR A 49 -7.48 12.03 -11.69
N ASN A 50 -7.51 13.37 -11.66
CA ASN A 50 -6.88 14.19 -10.61
C ASN A 50 -5.40 13.83 -10.34
N ALA A 51 -4.67 13.52 -11.41
CA ALA A 51 -3.28 13.10 -11.35
C ALA A 51 -2.35 14.29 -11.17
N GLU A 52 -1.52 14.25 -10.12
CA GLU A 52 -0.57 15.29 -9.74
C GLU A 52 0.76 14.69 -9.28
N ALA A 53 1.84 15.45 -9.42
CA ALA A 53 3.17 15.06 -8.96
C ALA A 53 3.88 16.23 -8.26
N GLU A 54 4.50 15.96 -7.12
CA GLU A 54 5.26 16.93 -6.35
C GLU A 54 6.69 16.43 -6.10
N VAL A 55 7.68 17.26 -6.42
CA VAL A 55 9.07 17.01 -6.07
C VAL A 55 9.28 17.34 -4.59
N GLN A 56 9.61 16.32 -3.79
CA GLN A 56 9.91 16.51 -2.37
C GLN A 56 11.37 16.91 -2.17
N ASN A 57 12.28 16.26 -2.90
CA ASN A 57 13.71 16.43 -2.72
C ASN A 57 14.49 16.03 -3.97
N SER A 58 15.73 16.51 -4.09
CA SER A 58 16.64 16.15 -5.18
C SER A 58 18.07 16.12 -4.69
N THR A 59 18.74 14.99 -4.90
CA THR A 59 20.09 14.73 -4.42
C THR A 59 20.93 14.04 -5.50
N TYR A 60 22.17 13.71 -5.16
CA TYR A 60 23.06 12.93 -6.00
C TYR A 60 23.50 11.67 -5.25
N ASP A 61 23.57 10.54 -5.95
CA ASP A 61 24.19 9.33 -5.42
C ASP A 61 25.72 9.36 -5.53
N ASP A 62 26.39 8.34 -4.99
CA ASP A 62 27.86 8.22 -5.02
C ASP A 62 28.44 8.11 -6.45
N MET A 63 27.61 7.74 -7.43
CA MET A 63 27.96 7.64 -8.84
C MET A 63 27.70 8.95 -9.60
N GLY A 64 27.14 9.95 -8.94
CA GLY A 64 26.76 11.25 -9.50
C GLY A 64 25.47 11.23 -10.32
N ASN A 65 24.67 10.16 -10.24
CA ASN A 65 23.31 10.16 -10.77
C ASN A 65 22.45 11.10 -9.93
N ILE A 66 21.41 11.66 -10.54
CA ILE A 66 20.45 12.51 -9.82
C ILE A 66 19.36 11.60 -9.28
N ILE A 67 19.07 11.73 -8.00
CA ILE A 67 17.98 11.04 -7.31
C ILE A 67 16.91 12.08 -7.00
N VAL A 68 15.70 11.86 -7.50
CA VAL A 68 14.55 12.76 -7.27
C VAL A 68 13.50 11.99 -6.49
N ASP A 69 13.17 12.48 -5.29
CA ASP A 69 12.08 11.94 -4.49
C ASP A 69 10.80 12.67 -4.89
N VAL A 70 9.80 11.91 -5.34
CA VAL A 70 8.55 12.41 -5.92
C VAL A 70 7.37 11.80 -5.17
N VAL A 71 6.38 12.61 -4.81
CA VAL A 71 5.07 12.12 -4.41
C VAL A 71 4.14 12.27 -5.59
N VAL A 72 3.49 11.18 -5.99
CA VAL A 72 2.41 11.21 -6.97
C VAL A 72 1.09 10.92 -6.30
N SER A 73 0.03 11.60 -6.75
CA SER A 73 -1.34 11.37 -6.30
C SER A 73 -2.27 11.33 -7.48
N PHE A 74 -3.24 10.41 -7.45
CA PHE A 74 -4.27 10.32 -8.47
C PHE A 74 -5.46 9.54 -7.92
N ASP A 75 -6.61 9.72 -8.57
CA ASP A 75 -7.80 8.91 -8.32
C ASP A 75 -7.86 7.80 -9.37
N ARG A 76 -8.13 6.58 -8.91
CA ARG A 76 -8.40 5.43 -9.78
C ARG A 76 -9.86 5.00 -9.63
N THR A 77 -10.58 4.88 -10.74
CA THR A 77 -11.95 4.36 -10.78
C THR A 77 -11.96 3.11 -11.62
N LEU A 78 -12.53 2.00 -11.11
CA LEU A 78 -12.62 0.76 -11.88
C LEU A 78 -13.39 1.01 -13.19
N LYS A 79 -12.88 0.43 -14.29
CA LYS A 79 -13.60 0.40 -15.58
C LYS A 79 -14.75 -0.59 -15.61
N ALA A 80 -14.73 -1.57 -14.70
CA ALA A 80 -15.84 -2.49 -14.47
C ALA A 80 -17.11 -1.70 -14.16
N THR A 81 -18.23 -2.14 -14.72
CA THR A 81 -19.55 -1.51 -14.53
C THR A 81 -20.45 -2.26 -13.56
N CYS A 82 -20.12 -3.52 -13.29
CA CYS A 82 -20.66 -4.34 -12.22
C CYS A 82 -19.61 -5.34 -11.71
N ALA A 83 -19.86 -5.99 -10.58
CA ALA A 83 -18.92 -6.89 -9.92
C ALA A 83 -18.58 -8.10 -10.77
N GLU A 84 -19.50 -8.59 -11.60
CA GLU A 84 -19.27 -9.68 -12.55
C GLU A 84 -18.26 -9.34 -13.66
N ASP A 85 -18.01 -8.07 -13.92
CA ASP A 85 -16.96 -7.65 -14.86
C ASP A 85 -15.55 -7.90 -14.26
N MET A 86 -15.44 -8.06 -12.94
CA MET A 86 -14.17 -8.25 -12.26
C MET A 86 -13.62 -9.67 -12.47
N PRO A 87 -12.38 -9.83 -12.96
CA PRO A 87 -11.80 -11.16 -13.22
C PRO A 87 -11.78 -12.06 -11.98
N TYR A 88 -11.56 -11.50 -10.79
CA TYR A 88 -11.61 -12.28 -9.54
C TYR A 88 -13.00 -12.90 -9.31
N ILE A 89 -14.08 -12.13 -9.51
CA ILE A 89 -15.47 -12.62 -9.38
C ILE A 89 -15.78 -13.70 -10.41
N GLN A 90 -15.34 -13.52 -11.66
CA GLN A 90 -15.47 -14.55 -12.70
C GLN A 90 -14.78 -15.86 -12.29
N GLY A 91 -13.60 -15.75 -11.65
CA GLY A 91 -12.91 -16.90 -11.07
C GLY A 91 -13.74 -17.63 -10.01
N LEU A 92 -14.34 -16.89 -9.07
CA LEU A 92 -15.22 -17.46 -8.04
C LEU A 92 -16.42 -18.20 -8.67
N GLU A 93 -17.10 -17.55 -9.63
CA GLU A 93 -18.29 -18.12 -10.28
C GLU A 93 -17.97 -19.38 -11.06
N ILE A 94 -16.83 -19.43 -11.75
CA ILE A 94 -16.37 -20.64 -12.44
C ILE A 94 -16.21 -21.78 -11.43
N ALA A 95 -15.47 -21.56 -10.34
CA ALA A 95 -15.26 -22.59 -9.33
C ALA A 95 -16.57 -23.03 -8.64
N LEU A 96 -17.52 -22.11 -8.43
CA LEU A 96 -18.85 -22.45 -7.91
C LEU A 96 -19.57 -23.47 -8.79
N THR A 97 -19.46 -23.38 -10.12
CA THR A 97 -20.12 -24.35 -11.04
C THR A 97 -19.55 -25.76 -10.97
N GLU A 98 -18.35 -25.92 -10.41
CA GLU A 98 -17.69 -27.21 -10.26
C GLU A 98 -18.07 -27.92 -8.95
N LEU A 99 -18.66 -27.20 -8.00
CA LEU A 99 -19.13 -27.76 -6.73
C LEU A 99 -20.36 -28.64 -6.92
N THR A 100 -20.44 -29.71 -6.12
CA THR A 100 -21.56 -30.67 -6.15
C THR A 100 -22.21 -30.88 -4.79
N ASP A 101 -21.51 -30.55 -3.70
CA ASP A 101 -22.05 -30.62 -2.35
C ASP A 101 -22.95 -29.40 -2.06
N PRO A 102 -24.22 -29.59 -1.65
CA PRO A 102 -25.14 -28.48 -1.41
C PRO A 102 -24.71 -27.49 -0.33
N ASP A 103 -24.01 -27.95 0.72
CA ASP A 103 -23.55 -27.08 1.80
C ASP A 103 -22.37 -26.22 1.32
N GLU A 104 -21.43 -26.83 0.58
CA GLU A 104 -20.32 -26.10 -0.07
C GLU A 104 -20.85 -25.05 -1.06
N ILE A 105 -21.83 -25.40 -1.90
CA ILE A 105 -22.47 -24.48 -2.83
C ILE A 105 -23.10 -23.30 -2.07
N SER A 106 -23.81 -23.58 -0.97
CA SER A 106 -24.45 -22.53 -0.17
C SER A 106 -23.43 -21.57 0.44
N ALA A 107 -22.33 -22.08 1.00
CA ALA A 107 -21.29 -21.26 1.60
C ALA A 107 -20.52 -20.44 0.55
N ALA A 108 -20.16 -21.06 -0.58
CA ALA A 108 -19.50 -20.39 -1.68
C ALA A 108 -20.39 -19.30 -2.31
N SER A 109 -21.68 -19.56 -2.50
CA SER A 109 -22.62 -18.57 -3.02
C SER A 109 -22.75 -17.36 -2.09
N ALA A 110 -22.89 -17.59 -0.78
CA ALA A 110 -22.94 -16.51 0.21
C ALA A 110 -21.68 -15.64 0.17
N TYR A 111 -20.50 -16.27 0.08
CA TYR A 111 -19.22 -15.56 -0.05
C TYR A 111 -19.16 -14.71 -1.34
N ILE A 112 -19.62 -15.26 -2.47
CA ILE A 112 -19.66 -14.54 -3.75
C ILE A 112 -20.60 -13.33 -3.66
N ASP A 113 -21.80 -13.52 -3.13
CA ASP A 113 -22.80 -12.45 -2.99
C ASP A 113 -22.28 -11.32 -2.11
N ALA A 114 -21.63 -11.66 -1.00
CA ALA A 114 -20.91 -10.74 -0.12
C ALA A 114 -19.86 -9.91 -0.88
N LYS A 115 -18.93 -10.58 -1.59
CA LYS A 115 -17.88 -9.91 -2.36
C LYS A 115 -18.41 -9.03 -3.48
N LYS A 116 -19.48 -9.44 -4.14
CA LYS A 116 -20.15 -8.59 -5.14
C LYS A 116 -20.74 -7.35 -4.51
N ALA A 117 -21.45 -7.48 -3.39
CA ALA A 117 -22.01 -6.34 -2.68
C ALA A 117 -20.91 -5.34 -2.25
N ASP A 118 -19.80 -5.81 -1.67
CA ASP A 118 -18.69 -4.93 -1.29
C ASP A 118 -18.09 -4.19 -2.49
N LEU A 119 -17.92 -4.87 -3.64
CA LEU A 119 -17.47 -4.28 -4.90
C LEU A 119 -18.41 -3.19 -5.41
N GLU A 120 -19.69 -3.50 -5.53
CA GLU A 120 -20.71 -2.59 -6.04
C GLU A 120 -20.85 -1.34 -5.17
N ASP A 121 -20.85 -1.53 -3.85
CA ASP A 121 -21.15 -0.44 -2.95
C ASP A 121 -19.95 0.47 -2.65
N ASN A 122 -18.72 -0.06 -2.71
CA ASN A 122 -17.52 0.69 -2.28
C ASN A 122 -16.53 1.02 -3.40
N TYR A 123 -16.53 0.32 -4.53
CA TYR A 123 -15.43 0.41 -5.51
C TYR A 123 -15.90 0.66 -6.95
N ILE A 124 -17.02 0.08 -7.38
CA ILE A 124 -17.52 0.25 -8.75
C ILE A 124 -18.11 1.65 -8.93
N GLY A 125 -17.59 2.37 -9.92
CA GLY A 125 -17.96 3.78 -10.15
C GLY A 125 -17.52 4.76 -9.06
N VAL A 126 -16.77 4.30 -8.06
CA VAL A 126 -16.25 5.12 -6.96
C VAL A 126 -14.79 5.47 -7.25
N ALA A 127 -14.45 6.76 -7.18
CA ALA A 127 -13.07 7.22 -7.26
C ALA A 127 -12.31 6.81 -5.99
N GLN A 128 -11.15 6.18 -6.18
CA GLN A 128 -10.29 5.71 -5.10
C GLN A 128 -9.00 6.53 -5.07
N ASP A 129 -8.83 7.35 -4.03
CA ASP A 129 -7.60 8.10 -3.79
C ASP A 129 -6.39 7.15 -3.75
N THR A 130 -5.30 7.53 -4.40
CA THR A 130 -4.03 6.80 -4.39
C THR A 130 -2.88 7.78 -4.23
N TYR A 131 -2.01 7.53 -3.25
CA TYR A 131 -0.81 8.34 -3.01
C TYR A 131 0.43 7.45 -2.97
N ILE A 132 1.47 7.81 -3.72
CA ILE A 132 2.66 6.97 -3.90
C ILE A 132 3.91 7.83 -3.75
N GLU A 133 4.81 7.42 -2.86
CA GLU A 133 6.17 7.97 -2.80
C GLU A 133 7.06 7.17 -3.77
N LEU A 134 7.79 7.89 -4.60
CA LEU A 134 8.67 7.36 -5.63
C LEU A 134 10.07 7.92 -5.46
N GLN A 135 11.07 7.09 -5.77
CA GLN A 135 12.43 7.52 -5.98
C GLN A 135 12.80 7.30 -7.45
N VAL A 136 13.19 8.39 -8.11
CA VAL A 136 13.52 8.38 -9.55
C VAL A 136 15.01 8.56 -9.73
N THR A 137 15.66 7.59 -10.37
CA THR A 137 17.09 7.64 -10.66
C THR A 137 17.33 8.10 -12.09
N VAL A 138 18.03 9.24 -12.24
CA VAL A 138 18.41 9.81 -13.54
C VAL A 138 19.91 9.63 -13.77
N PRO A 139 20.31 8.75 -14.71
CA PRO A 139 21.72 8.50 -14.97
C PRO A 139 22.49 9.75 -15.41
N ILE A 140 23.70 9.94 -14.88
CA ILE A 140 24.55 11.12 -15.16
C ILE A 140 24.88 11.29 -16.66
N ALA A 141 24.97 10.18 -17.41
CA ALA A 141 25.20 10.20 -18.85
C ALA A 141 24.04 10.87 -19.61
N THR A 142 22.83 10.81 -19.06
CA THR A 142 21.60 11.26 -19.71
C THR A 142 21.13 12.63 -19.25
N ALA A 143 21.52 13.05 -18.04
CA ALA A 143 21.27 14.39 -17.51
C ALA A 143 21.78 15.54 -18.42
N ARG A 144 22.65 15.23 -19.41
CA ARG A 144 23.26 16.20 -20.33
C ARG A 144 22.46 16.46 -21.62
N SER A 145 21.39 15.72 -21.90
CA SER A 145 20.74 15.77 -23.23
C SER A 145 19.21 15.56 -23.22
N ASN A 146 18.49 16.08 -22.22
CA ASN A 146 17.05 15.91 -21.95
C ASN A 146 16.74 14.75 -20.98
N ALA A 147 16.94 15.02 -19.69
CA ALA A 147 16.91 14.05 -18.61
C ALA A 147 15.58 13.28 -18.49
N ALA A 148 14.44 13.97 -18.62
CA ALA A 148 13.12 13.37 -18.44
C ALA A 148 12.77 12.33 -19.53
N GLN A 149 13.26 12.50 -20.77
CA GLN A 149 12.90 11.61 -21.88
C GLN A 149 13.49 10.21 -21.75
N ALA A 150 14.54 10.06 -20.95
CA ALA A 150 15.22 8.77 -20.75
C ALA A 150 14.76 8.01 -19.51
N ILE A 151 13.86 8.59 -18.73
CA ILE A 151 13.25 7.92 -17.58
C ILE A 151 12.16 7.02 -18.13
N GLY A 152 12.32 5.72 -17.94
CA GLY A 152 11.24 4.75 -18.07
C GLY A 152 10.93 4.11 -16.72
N ILE A 153 9.92 3.24 -16.67
CA ILE A 153 9.52 2.57 -15.43
C ILE A 153 10.66 1.87 -14.67
N ASP A 154 11.68 1.34 -15.37
CA ASP A 154 12.83 0.67 -14.74
C ASP A 154 13.78 1.65 -14.01
N ASN A 155 13.58 2.96 -14.16
CA ASN A 155 14.31 4.01 -13.42
C ASN A 155 13.58 4.46 -12.15
N ILE A 156 12.41 3.90 -11.87
CA ILE A 156 11.51 4.36 -10.81
C ILE A 156 11.35 3.24 -9.78
N GLU A 157 11.58 3.58 -8.53
CA GLU A 157 11.30 2.72 -7.39
C GLU A 157 10.11 3.27 -6.60
N TYR A 158 9.22 2.37 -6.18
CA TYR A 158 8.24 2.64 -5.14
C TYR A 158 8.94 2.61 -3.78
N VAL A 159 8.77 3.66 -2.98
CA VAL A 159 9.31 3.74 -1.62
C VAL A 159 8.34 3.02 -0.67
N GLY A 160 8.63 1.75 -0.38
CA GLY A 160 7.88 0.93 0.58
C GLY A 160 8.16 1.26 2.05
N MET A 161 7.62 0.45 2.95
CA MET A 161 7.73 0.69 4.39
C MET A 161 9.07 0.25 4.97
N ASN A 162 9.60 -0.87 4.51
CA ASN A 162 10.89 -1.46 4.87
C ASN A 162 11.94 -1.20 3.78
N GLU A 163 11.57 -1.33 2.50
CA GLU A 163 12.50 -1.21 1.38
C GLU A 163 11.88 -0.55 0.14
N ASN A 164 12.76 -0.04 -0.74
CA ASN A 164 12.35 0.37 -2.07
C ASN A 164 12.18 -0.86 -2.95
N VAL A 165 11.16 -0.86 -3.81
CA VAL A 165 10.91 -1.92 -4.78
C VAL A 165 10.69 -1.33 -6.17
N PRO A 166 10.94 -2.06 -7.27
CA PRO A 166 10.69 -1.56 -8.61
C PRO A 166 9.23 -1.10 -8.78
N ALA A 167 9.00 0.13 -9.28
CA ALA A 167 7.65 0.69 -9.38
C ALA A 167 6.72 -0.11 -10.30
N LYS A 168 7.28 -0.89 -11.25
CA LYS A 168 6.49 -1.82 -12.08
C LYS A 168 5.73 -2.88 -11.29
N GLU A 169 6.15 -3.18 -10.06
CA GLU A 169 5.44 -4.12 -9.18
C GLU A 169 4.13 -3.54 -8.63
N LEU A 170 3.88 -2.24 -8.83
CA LEU A 170 2.58 -1.62 -8.54
C LEU A 170 1.49 -2.01 -9.54
N ALA A 171 1.86 -2.59 -10.68
CA ALA A 171 0.89 -3.04 -11.67
C ALA A 171 -0.06 -4.08 -11.04
N PRO A 172 -1.38 -3.95 -11.24
CA PRO A 172 -2.32 -4.98 -10.82
C PRO A 172 -1.98 -6.34 -11.45
N ASP A 173 -2.41 -7.41 -10.78
CA ASP A 173 -2.34 -8.76 -11.33
C ASP A 173 -3.03 -8.83 -12.70
N SER A 174 -2.52 -9.68 -13.60
CA SER A 174 -3.21 -9.95 -14.85
C SER A 174 -4.62 -10.53 -14.60
N ASN A 175 -5.56 -10.29 -15.52
CA ASN A 175 -6.92 -10.85 -15.44
C ASN A 175 -6.91 -12.38 -15.20
N GLN A 176 -6.00 -13.10 -15.86
CA GLN A 176 -5.84 -14.55 -15.68
C GLN A 176 -5.45 -14.90 -14.23
N ALA A 177 -4.46 -14.22 -13.66
CA ALA A 177 -4.01 -14.44 -12.29
C ALA A 177 -5.10 -14.08 -11.27
N MET A 178 -5.86 -13.01 -11.51
CA MET A 178 -7.01 -12.65 -10.69
C MET A 178 -8.10 -13.72 -10.72
N MET A 179 -8.43 -14.27 -11.89
CA MET A 179 -9.39 -15.38 -12.02
C MET A 179 -8.91 -16.62 -11.27
N GLU A 180 -7.64 -17.00 -11.42
CA GLU A 180 -7.04 -18.14 -10.70
C GLU A 180 -7.11 -17.94 -9.18
N SER A 181 -6.86 -16.72 -8.72
CA SER A 181 -7.01 -16.35 -7.30
C SER A 181 -8.45 -16.48 -6.80
N GLY A 182 -9.43 -16.08 -7.62
CA GLY A 182 -10.86 -16.29 -7.36
C GLY A 182 -11.18 -17.77 -7.21
N GLN A 183 -10.76 -18.62 -8.15
CA GLN A 183 -10.98 -20.06 -8.08
C GLN A 183 -10.37 -20.67 -6.80
N ALA A 184 -9.14 -20.27 -6.46
CA ALA A 184 -8.46 -20.72 -5.25
C ALA A 184 -9.20 -20.34 -3.95
N ALA A 185 -9.91 -19.21 -3.93
CA ALA A 185 -10.69 -18.80 -2.76
C ALA A 185 -11.86 -19.76 -2.48
N ILE A 186 -12.55 -20.26 -3.51
CA ILE A 186 -13.62 -21.25 -3.33
C ILE A 186 -13.07 -22.58 -2.80
N LEU A 187 -11.92 -23.04 -3.31
CA LEU A 187 -11.24 -24.24 -2.81
C LEU A 187 -10.89 -24.11 -1.31
N ASN A 188 -10.40 -22.95 -0.89
CA ASN A 188 -10.11 -22.70 0.54
C ASN A 188 -11.38 -22.75 1.41
N ILE A 189 -12.53 -22.30 0.90
CA ILE A 189 -13.81 -22.38 1.62
C ILE A 189 -14.21 -23.84 1.82
N THR A 190 -14.17 -24.66 0.76
CA THR A 190 -14.58 -26.07 0.84
C THR A 190 -13.64 -26.90 1.72
N GLU A 191 -12.31 -26.70 1.61
CA GLU A 191 -11.32 -27.36 2.47
C GLU A 191 -11.56 -27.07 3.96
N ARG A 192 -11.95 -25.84 4.29
CA ARG A 192 -12.27 -25.43 5.66
C ARG A 192 -13.55 -26.09 6.17
N MET A 193 -14.55 -26.32 5.30
CA MET A 193 -15.78 -27.02 5.65
C MET A 193 -15.55 -28.52 5.88
N ALA A 194 -14.66 -29.14 5.10
CA ALA A 194 -14.29 -30.55 5.23
C ALA A 194 -13.50 -30.85 6.52
N THR A 195 -12.88 -29.83 7.12
CA THR A 195 -12.07 -29.99 8.33
C THR A 195 -12.90 -29.75 9.59
N PRO A 196 -13.02 -30.70 10.53
CA PRO A 196 -13.76 -30.49 11.77
C PRO A 196 -13.24 -29.29 12.54
N SER A 197 -14.02 -28.20 12.54
CA SER A 197 -13.72 -26.98 13.28
C SER A 197 -13.74 -27.27 14.78
N THR A 198 -12.57 -27.26 15.42
CA THR A 198 -12.45 -27.04 16.87
C THR A 198 -12.73 -25.58 17.25
N ARG A 199 -13.01 -24.70 16.27
CA ARG A 199 -12.96 -23.23 16.35
C ARG A 199 -14.24 -22.55 16.80
N ALA A 200 -15.40 -23.19 16.65
CA ALA A 200 -16.71 -22.59 16.94
C ALA A 200 -16.88 -22.08 18.40
N SER A 201 -15.98 -22.47 19.31
CA SER A 201 -16.02 -22.05 20.73
C SER A 201 -15.16 -20.82 21.08
N THR A 202 -14.43 -20.22 20.12
CA THR A 202 -13.45 -19.13 20.41
C THR A 202 -13.78 -17.76 19.82
N ILE A 203 -14.75 -17.65 18.90
CA ILE A 203 -15.11 -16.36 18.30
C ILE A 203 -15.94 -15.54 19.28
N ASN A 204 -15.50 -14.33 19.56
CA ASN A 204 -16.17 -13.45 20.50
C ASN A 204 -17.21 -12.59 19.78
N SER A 205 -18.49 -12.79 20.10
CA SER A 205 -19.62 -12.05 19.51
C SER A 205 -19.51 -10.52 19.59
N VAL A 206 -18.67 -9.98 20.48
CA VAL A 206 -18.43 -8.54 20.57
C VAL A 206 -17.78 -7.97 19.31
N ILE A 207 -17.15 -8.79 18.47
CA ILE A 207 -16.67 -8.35 17.15
C ILE A 207 -17.78 -7.77 16.27
N LYS A 208 -19.05 -8.12 16.51
CA LYS A 208 -20.20 -7.54 15.80
C LYS A 208 -20.39 -6.04 16.04
N ASN A 209 -19.75 -5.48 17.06
CA ASN A 209 -19.75 -4.04 17.31
C ASN A 209 -18.71 -3.28 16.47
N TYR A 210 -17.77 -4.00 15.84
CA TYR A 210 -16.73 -3.40 15.01
C TYR A 210 -17.27 -3.08 13.63
N ASP A 211 -17.43 -1.79 13.34
CA ASP A 211 -17.73 -1.20 12.06
C ASP A 211 -16.44 -0.94 11.27
N ARG A 212 -16.17 -1.81 10.29
CA ARG A 212 -14.95 -1.74 9.47
C ARG A 212 -14.87 -0.49 8.61
N VAL A 213 -16.02 0.04 8.17
CA VAL A 213 -16.11 1.24 7.32
C VAL A 213 -15.78 2.47 8.14
N ARG A 214 -16.29 2.57 9.37
CA ARG A 214 -15.91 3.66 10.29
C ARG A 214 -14.43 3.63 10.68
N ALA A 215 -13.85 2.44 10.85
CA ALA A 215 -12.43 2.30 11.11
C ALA A 215 -11.57 2.75 9.91
N ARG A 216 -11.97 2.37 8.69
CA ARG A 216 -11.37 2.83 7.43
C ARG A 216 -11.42 4.36 7.32
N ASP A 217 -12.60 4.95 7.51
CA ASP A 217 -12.78 6.39 7.34
C ASP A 217 -11.94 7.17 8.37
N TYR A 218 -11.88 6.70 9.62
CA TYR A 218 -10.97 7.24 10.62
C TYR A 218 -9.51 7.18 10.17
N ALA A 219 -9.08 6.07 9.59
CA ALA A 219 -7.70 5.92 9.11
C ALA A 219 -7.37 6.91 7.99
N ARG A 220 -8.32 7.18 7.08
CA ARG A 220 -8.15 8.19 6.02
C ARG A 220 -8.13 9.62 6.56
N ASP A 221 -9.00 9.93 7.51
CA ASP A 221 -9.11 11.26 8.13
C ASP A 221 -7.86 11.63 8.93
N TRP A 222 -7.25 10.64 9.60
CA TRP A 222 -6.13 10.86 10.51
C TRP A 222 -4.79 10.38 9.99
N SER A 223 -4.65 10.16 8.68
CA SER A 223 -3.36 9.87 8.02
C SER A 223 -3.00 10.91 6.96
N CYS A 224 -1.80 10.82 6.41
CA CYS A 224 -1.22 11.79 5.49
C CYS A 224 -0.12 11.17 4.61
N THR A 225 0.47 11.99 3.75
CA THR A 225 1.48 11.60 2.75
C THR A 225 2.89 12.12 3.04
N ASN A 226 3.12 12.71 4.21
CA ASN A 226 4.38 13.40 4.50
C ASN A 226 5.59 12.47 4.74
N GLY A 227 5.41 11.14 4.73
CA GLY A 227 6.49 10.18 5.02
C GLY A 227 7.15 10.33 6.40
N SER A 228 6.57 11.14 7.30
CA SER A 228 7.24 11.58 8.54
C SER A 228 7.36 10.46 9.57
N LEU A 229 8.48 10.45 10.30
CA LEU A 229 8.70 9.65 11.52
C LEU A 229 8.35 10.42 12.80
N TYR A 230 8.07 11.71 12.69
CA TYR A 230 7.85 12.63 13.82
C TYR A 230 6.47 13.26 13.76
N ASP A 231 6.04 13.81 14.91
CA ASP A 231 4.76 14.49 15.03
C ASP A 231 4.66 15.65 14.05
N HIS A 232 3.52 15.76 13.39
CA HIS A 232 3.17 16.92 12.58
C HIS A 232 1.66 17.14 12.57
N ALA A 233 1.28 18.41 12.61
CA ALA A 233 -0.04 18.88 13.05
C ALA A 233 -1.25 18.40 12.23
N THR A 234 -1.05 17.71 11.11
CA THR A 234 -2.10 17.34 10.15
C THR A 234 -2.37 15.84 10.07
N CYS A 235 -1.67 15.00 10.83
CA CYS A 235 -1.61 13.55 10.56
C CYS A 235 -1.80 12.69 11.81
N HIS A 236 -2.53 13.18 12.81
CA HIS A 236 -3.00 12.35 13.90
C HIS A 236 -4.20 12.99 14.57
N ASN A 237 -5.02 12.18 15.24
CA ASN A 237 -6.10 12.69 16.06
C ASN A 237 -5.51 13.45 17.27
N PRO A 238 -5.83 14.75 17.45
CA PRO A 238 -5.31 15.57 18.54
C PRO A 238 -5.81 15.12 19.92
N GLU A 239 -6.83 14.27 20.00
CA GLU A 239 -7.31 13.68 21.26
C GLU A 239 -6.37 12.59 21.81
N TYR A 240 -5.45 12.08 20.99
CA TYR A 240 -4.48 11.05 21.38
C TYR A 240 -3.05 11.59 21.37
N THR A 241 -2.24 11.09 22.30
CA THR A 241 -0.80 11.32 22.28
C THR A 241 -0.17 10.64 21.08
N PHE A 242 0.59 11.40 20.29
CA PHE A 242 1.44 10.86 19.23
C PHE A 242 2.76 10.34 19.80
N TYR A 243 3.19 9.16 19.35
CA TYR A 243 4.46 8.54 19.75
C TYR A 243 5.48 8.60 18.62
N ALA A 244 6.35 9.61 18.65
CA ALA A 244 7.39 9.77 17.64
C ALA A 244 8.17 8.47 17.38
N SER A 245 8.29 8.14 16.09
CA SER A 245 8.93 6.94 15.54
C SER A 245 8.29 5.60 15.91
N ASN A 246 7.17 5.57 16.65
CA ASN A 246 6.52 4.33 17.12
C ASN A 246 4.99 4.46 17.18
N ASP A 247 4.38 5.29 16.33
CA ASP A 247 2.95 5.58 16.41
C ASP A 247 2.06 4.61 15.60
N CYS A 248 2.65 3.78 14.74
CA CYS A 248 1.93 2.82 13.88
C CYS A 248 0.82 2.04 14.62
N THR A 249 1.15 1.41 15.75
CA THR A 249 0.16 0.61 16.50
C THR A 249 -0.80 1.48 17.31
N ASN A 250 -0.36 2.65 17.78
CA ASN A 250 -1.24 3.60 18.45
C ASN A 250 -2.32 4.11 17.49
N PHE A 251 -1.95 4.44 16.25
CA PHE A 251 -2.86 4.80 15.17
C PHE A 251 -3.85 3.68 14.85
N VAL A 252 -3.37 2.47 14.53
CA VAL A 252 -4.27 1.35 14.20
C VAL A 252 -5.22 1.04 15.37
N SER A 253 -4.74 1.09 16.62
CA SER A 253 -5.59 0.89 17.79
C SER A 253 -6.71 1.93 17.91
N GLN A 254 -6.43 3.18 17.57
CA GLN A 254 -7.46 4.23 17.50
C GLN A 254 -8.49 3.92 16.41
N CYS A 255 -8.07 3.50 15.22
CA CYS A 255 -8.98 3.11 14.14
C CYS A 255 -9.94 2.00 14.60
N LEU A 256 -9.41 0.96 15.27
CA LEU A 256 -10.21 -0.16 15.74
C LEU A 256 -11.24 0.26 16.80
N VAL A 257 -10.83 1.07 17.77
CA VAL A 257 -11.74 1.57 18.82
C VAL A 257 -12.77 2.53 18.26
N TYR A 258 -12.40 3.38 17.30
CA TYR A 258 -13.35 4.26 16.63
C TYR A 258 -14.37 3.47 15.79
N GLY A 259 -13.94 2.36 15.20
CA GLY A 259 -14.81 1.34 14.62
C GLY A 259 -15.72 0.65 15.63
N GLY A 260 -15.53 0.82 16.94
CA GLY A 260 -16.44 0.26 17.97
C GLY A 260 -15.93 -1.01 18.64
N LEU A 261 -14.69 -1.41 18.37
CA LEU A 261 -14.05 -2.52 19.07
C LEU A 261 -13.78 -2.11 20.54
N PRO A 262 -14.18 -2.93 21.54
CA PRO A 262 -14.02 -2.56 22.94
C PRO A 262 -12.54 -2.51 23.34
N THR A 263 -12.24 -1.85 24.45
CA THR A 263 -10.93 -1.98 25.12
C THR A 263 -11.03 -2.95 26.29
N ASP A 264 -9.90 -3.35 26.86
CA ASP A 264 -9.86 -4.11 28.10
C ASP A 264 -8.94 -3.48 29.16
N SER A 265 -8.69 -4.19 30.27
CA SER A 265 -7.83 -3.69 31.35
C SER A 265 -6.36 -3.49 30.96
N LYS A 266 -5.88 -4.16 29.91
CA LYS A 266 -4.50 -4.19 29.40
C LYS A 266 -4.35 -3.42 28.09
N TRP A 267 -5.18 -3.72 27.08
CA TRP A 267 -5.20 -3.04 25.78
C TRP A 267 -6.21 -1.90 25.82
N LYS A 268 -5.70 -0.69 26.08
CA LYS A 268 -6.46 0.57 26.18
C LYS A 268 -5.50 1.74 25.97
N PRO A 269 -6.00 2.95 25.64
CA PRO A 269 -5.14 4.09 25.41
C PRO A 269 -4.09 4.29 26.51
N TYR A 270 -2.87 4.62 26.08
CA TYR A 270 -1.72 4.95 26.94
C TYR A 270 -1.08 3.78 27.69
N THR A 271 -1.43 2.53 27.38
CA THR A 271 -0.71 1.35 27.87
C THR A 271 0.30 0.83 26.85
N GLU A 272 1.24 -0.01 27.29
CA GLU A 272 2.20 -0.64 26.37
C GLU A 272 1.52 -1.52 25.31
N PRO A 273 0.58 -2.43 25.66
CA PRO A 273 -0.08 -3.29 24.67
C PRO A 273 -0.83 -2.52 23.57
N TRP A 274 -1.28 -1.30 23.86
CA TRP A 274 -1.97 -0.42 22.92
C TRP A 274 -1.08 0.14 21.82
N LYS A 275 0.21 0.34 22.10
CA LYS A 275 1.14 1.01 21.18
C LYS A 275 2.24 0.09 20.64
N THR A 276 2.10 -1.23 20.82
CA THR A 276 3.05 -2.20 20.29
C THR A 276 2.36 -3.26 19.45
N THR A 277 3.02 -3.64 18.35
CA THR A 277 2.62 -4.77 17.50
C THR A 277 2.69 -6.10 18.24
N GLY A 278 3.43 -6.17 19.36
CA GLY A 278 3.45 -7.34 20.24
C GLY A 278 4.59 -8.33 20.00
N ASN A 279 5.77 -7.84 19.57
CA ASN A 279 6.98 -8.68 19.43
C ASN A 279 7.40 -9.35 20.75
N ALA A 280 7.06 -8.76 21.89
CA ALA A 280 7.29 -9.33 23.23
C ALA A 280 6.16 -10.26 23.70
N GLY A 281 5.24 -10.67 22.80
CA GLY A 281 4.11 -11.55 23.13
C GLY A 281 2.91 -10.84 23.79
N ASN A 282 2.88 -9.51 23.78
CA ASN A 282 1.79 -8.70 24.31
C ASN A 282 1.66 -7.41 23.50
N GLY A 283 0.55 -7.24 22.79
CA GLY A 283 0.31 -6.14 21.86
C GLY A 283 -1.01 -6.32 21.10
N ILE A 284 -1.24 -5.47 20.10
CA ILE A 284 -2.48 -5.47 19.31
C ILE A 284 -2.77 -6.85 18.69
N ARG A 285 -1.76 -7.53 18.14
CA ARG A 285 -1.92 -8.84 17.49
C ARG A 285 -2.42 -9.91 18.46
N GLN A 286 -1.84 -9.95 19.67
CA GLN A 286 -2.30 -10.88 20.71
C GLN A 286 -3.66 -10.50 21.26
N TYR A 287 -3.95 -9.21 21.42
CA TYR A 287 -5.26 -8.75 21.87
C TYR A 287 -6.36 -9.21 20.89
N LEU A 288 -6.18 -9.02 19.58
CA LEU A 288 -7.22 -9.36 18.60
C LEU A 288 -7.40 -10.87 18.41
N THR A 289 -6.30 -11.62 18.34
CA THR A 289 -6.35 -13.07 18.09
C THR A 289 -6.74 -13.87 19.32
N ASN A 290 -6.21 -13.55 20.51
CA ASN A 290 -6.52 -14.30 21.73
C ASN A 290 -7.95 -14.04 22.22
N ASN A 291 -8.55 -12.90 21.86
CA ASN A 291 -9.95 -12.60 22.18
C ASN A 291 -10.93 -13.03 21.09
N GLY A 292 -10.49 -13.74 20.05
CA GLY A 292 -11.37 -14.23 18.98
C GLY A 292 -12.07 -13.12 18.21
N LEU A 293 -11.37 -12.00 17.99
CA LEU A 293 -11.87 -10.82 17.29
C LEU A 293 -11.38 -10.82 15.84
N PHE A 294 -10.11 -11.18 15.62
CA PHE A 294 -9.50 -11.25 14.29
C PHE A 294 -8.79 -12.61 14.12
N PHE A 295 -8.68 -13.08 12.88
CA PHE A 295 -7.80 -14.19 12.51
C PHE A 295 -6.61 -13.70 11.70
N HIS A 296 -5.53 -14.48 11.77
CA HIS A 296 -4.33 -14.28 10.97
C HIS A 296 -4.48 -14.94 9.60
N SER A 297 -3.99 -14.26 8.55
CA SER A 297 -3.88 -14.78 7.19
C SER A 297 -2.65 -14.22 6.49
N THR A 298 -2.11 -14.97 5.53
CA THR A 298 -1.08 -14.49 4.60
C THR A 298 -1.64 -14.22 3.21
N ASN A 299 -2.96 -14.38 3.02
CA ASN A 299 -3.64 -14.15 1.75
C ASN A 299 -4.26 -12.75 1.75
N GLU A 300 -3.72 -11.86 0.93
CA GLU A 300 -4.19 -10.48 0.79
C GLU A 300 -5.64 -10.40 0.26
N LYS A 301 -6.10 -11.40 -0.50
CA LYS A 301 -7.47 -11.43 -1.02
C LYS A 301 -8.51 -11.76 0.06
N GLU A 302 -8.09 -12.27 1.23
CA GLU A 302 -8.98 -12.40 2.40
C GLU A 302 -9.11 -11.07 3.16
N ALA A 303 -8.15 -10.15 3.02
CA ALA A 303 -8.18 -8.85 3.68
C ALA A 303 -9.14 -7.89 2.98
N PHE A 304 -9.67 -6.93 3.72
CA PHE A 304 -10.58 -5.89 3.22
C PHE A 304 -10.42 -4.63 4.06
N ALA A 305 -11.08 -3.54 3.68
CA ALA A 305 -10.97 -2.28 4.40
C ALA A 305 -11.35 -2.45 5.89
N GLY A 306 -10.48 -2.02 6.80
CA GLY A 306 -10.62 -2.25 8.25
C GLY A 306 -9.88 -3.50 8.77
N SER A 307 -9.24 -4.29 7.90
CA SER A 307 -8.21 -5.26 8.28
C SER A 307 -6.89 -4.57 8.61
N ILE A 308 -6.01 -5.26 9.34
CA ILE A 308 -4.65 -4.80 9.61
C ILE A 308 -3.70 -5.45 8.61
N ILE A 309 -2.84 -4.64 8.01
CA ILE A 309 -1.64 -5.09 7.29
C ILE A 309 -0.45 -4.98 8.25
N ASN A 310 0.36 -6.04 8.35
CA ASN A 310 1.49 -6.13 9.28
C ASN A 310 2.75 -6.56 8.53
N TRP A 311 3.82 -5.78 8.66
CA TRP A 311 5.07 -6.00 7.93
C TRP A 311 5.94 -7.03 8.62
N LEU A 312 6.58 -7.86 7.79
CA LEU A 312 7.46 -8.94 8.22
C LEU A 312 8.89 -8.69 7.76
N ASN A 313 9.84 -9.20 8.53
CA ASN A 313 11.23 -9.33 8.11
C ASN A 313 11.35 -10.40 7.03
N SER A 314 12.51 -10.46 6.37
CA SER A 314 12.79 -11.47 5.33
C SER A 314 12.68 -12.91 5.82
N ASP A 315 12.89 -13.16 7.12
CA ASP A 315 12.74 -14.47 7.78
C ASP A 315 11.29 -14.80 8.21
N GLY A 316 10.34 -13.91 7.92
CA GLY A 316 8.92 -14.06 8.27
C GLY A 316 8.58 -13.66 9.72
N THR A 317 9.54 -13.16 10.49
CA THR A 317 9.26 -12.61 11.83
C THR A 317 8.67 -11.21 11.75
N ASN A 318 7.99 -10.75 12.81
CA ASN A 318 7.34 -9.44 12.79
C ASN A 318 8.36 -8.29 12.73
N ALA A 319 8.27 -7.43 11.70
CA ALA A 319 9.12 -6.25 11.54
C ALA A 319 8.76 -5.13 12.53
N GLY A 320 7.59 -5.21 13.17
CA GLY A 320 7.16 -4.25 14.17
C GLY A 320 6.45 -3.02 13.60
N HIS A 321 5.95 -3.12 12.36
CA HIS A 321 5.16 -2.08 11.72
C HIS A 321 3.79 -2.61 11.28
N VAL A 322 2.75 -1.78 11.44
CA VAL A 322 1.36 -2.09 11.10
C VAL A 322 0.67 -0.87 10.50
N GLY A 323 -0.31 -1.14 9.64
CA GLY A 323 -1.23 -0.16 9.06
C GLY A 323 -2.64 -0.72 9.02
N LEU A 324 -3.60 0.12 8.63
CA LEU A 324 -4.97 -0.31 8.37
C LEU A 324 -5.18 -0.35 6.87
N VAL A 325 -5.66 -1.48 6.35
CA VAL A 325 -6.13 -1.58 4.96
C VAL A 325 -7.32 -0.66 4.80
N ASP A 326 -7.31 0.21 3.81
CA ASP A 326 -8.41 1.15 3.56
C ASP A 326 -9.10 0.95 2.21
N GLN A 327 -8.52 0.19 1.29
CA GLN A 327 -9.15 -0.27 0.04
C GLN A 327 -8.65 -1.69 -0.28
N ASN A 328 -9.53 -2.57 -0.74
CA ASN A 328 -9.16 -3.80 -1.45
C ASN A 328 -10.27 -4.14 -2.44
N ASP A 329 -10.05 -3.81 -3.71
CA ASP A 329 -11.03 -4.00 -4.77
C ASP A 329 -10.80 -5.29 -5.58
N THR A 330 -10.09 -6.26 -4.97
CA THR A 330 -9.63 -7.54 -5.55
C THR A 330 -8.49 -7.42 -6.56
N ALA A 331 -8.36 -6.28 -7.26
CA ALA A 331 -7.28 -6.01 -8.19
C ALA A 331 -6.07 -5.37 -7.48
N THR A 332 -6.32 -4.44 -6.57
CA THR A 332 -5.28 -3.74 -5.80
C THR A 332 -5.74 -3.47 -4.38
N MET A 333 -4.78 -3.19 -3.50
CA MET A 333 -5.02 -2.89 -2.10
C MET A 333 -4.21 -1.67 -1.68
N THR A 334 -4.82 -0.80 -0.87
CA THR A 334 -4.14 0.34 -0.25
C THR A 334 -4.30 0.32 1.26
N PHE A 335 -3.40 1.03 1.93
CA PHE A 335 -3.39 1.16 3.38
C PHE A 335 -3.10 2.59 3.84
N CYS A 336 -3.50 2.86 5.07
CA CYS A 336 -3.10 4.02 5.85
C CYS A 336 -2.21 3.58 7.02
N ALA A 337 -1.17 4.36 7.33
CA ALA A 337 -0.23 4.04 8.42
C ALA A 337 0.41 5.28 9.03
N HIS A 338 0.93 5.13 10.25
CA HIS A 338 1.79 6.11 10.94
C HIS A 338 3.18 5.53 11.15
N THR A 339 4.18 6.40 11.40
CA THR A 339 5.62 6.06 11.38
C THR A 339 6.06 5.72 9.96
N ARG A 340 6.52 6.74 9.21
CA ARG A 340 6.50 6.81 7.74
C ARG A 340 5.07 6.91 7.25
N CYS A 341 4.42 8.03 7.59
CA CYS A 341 2.98 8.17 7.41
C CYS A 341 2.56 7.94 5.95
N ARG A 342 1.53 7.11 5.77
CA ARG A 342 0.93 6.76 4.50
C ARG A 342 -0.58 6.98 4.57
N ARG A 343 -1.16 7.48 3.47
CA ARG A 343 -2.60 7.59 3.28
C ARG A 343 -2.94 6.98 1.94
N SER A 344 -3.84 5.99 1.93
CA SER A 344 -4.27 5.26 0.73
C SER A 344 -3.10 4.90 -0.19
N CYS A 345 -2.02 4.40 0.41
CA CYS A 345 -0.80 4.01 -0.28
C CYS A 345 -0.91 2.56 -0.74
N PRO A 346 -0.55 2.23 -1.99
CA PRO A 346 -0.53 0.84 -2.43
C PRO A 346 0.52 0.04 -1.66
N TRP A 347 0.29 -1.26 -1.52
CA TRP A 347 1.30 -2.21 -1.04
C TRP A 347 1.70 -3.15 -2.19
N THR A 348 3.01 -3.38 -2.34
CA THR A 348 3.57 -4.38 -3.25
C THR A 348 4.98 -4.79 -2.82
N GLY A 349 5.43 -5.98 -3.23
CA GLY A 349 6.80 -6.52 -3.06
C GLY A 349 7.20 -6.94 -1.64
N GLU A 350 6.78 -6.20 -0.62
CA GLU A 350 7.22 -6.41 0.77
C GLU A 350 6.47 -7.57 1.45
N LYS A 351 7.16 -8.36 2.29
CA LYS A 351 6.50 -9.42 3.06
C LYS A 351 5.56 -8.85 4.11
N VAL A 352 4.29 -9.22 4.03
CA VAL A 352 3.27 -8.87 5.01
C VAL A 352 2.44 -10.08 5.40
N ASP A 353 1.77 -9.96 6.54
CA ASP A 353 0.60 -10.75 6.86
C ASP A 353 -0.56 -9.85 7.28
N PHE A 354 -1.73 -10.45 7.43
CA PHE A 354 -2.98 -9.75 7.69
C PHE A 354 -3.63 -10.25 8.97
N TYR A 355 -4.24 -9.31 9.68
CA TYR A 355 -5.22 -9.63 10.71
C TYR A 355 -6.57 -9.14 10.23
N ILE A 356 -7.51 -10.07 10.10
CA ILE A 356 -8.80 -9.85 9.45
C ILE A 356 -9.90 -10.09 10.50
N PRO A 357 -10.89 -9.18 10.66
CA PRO A 357 -11.95 -9.36 11.64
C PRO A 357 -12.78 -10.60 11.27
N TYR A 358 -13.27 -11.31 12.29
CA TYR A 358 -14.15 -12.47 12.08
C TYR A 358 -15.54 -12.08 11.54
N TRP A 359 -15.92 -10.82 11.69
CA TRP A 359 -17.21 -10.29 11.27
C TRP A 359 -17.00 -9.15 10.28
N ASP A 360 -17.68 -9.25 9.14
CA ASP A 360 -17.84 -8.14 8.24
C ASP A 360 -19.13 -7.39 8.63
N SER A 361 -18.97 -6.21 9.23
CA SER A 361 -20.09 -5.35 9.63
C SER A 361 -20.86 -4.74 8.47
N TYR A 362 -20.23 -4.68 7.30
CA TYR A 362 -20.83 -4.13 6.09
C TYR A 362 -21.78 -5.15 5.46
N GLU A 363 -21.28 -6.37 5.26
CA GLU A 363 -22.04 -7.48 4.70
C GLU A 363 -23.00 -8.09 5.73
N GLY A 364 -22.72 -7.90 7.01
CA GLY A 364 -23.51 -8.47 8.10
C GLY A 364 -23.33 -9.98 8.21
N ASP A 365 -22.14 -10.49 7.88
CA ASP A 365 -21.83 -11.92 7.90
C ASP A 365 -20.45 -12.23 8.50
N TRP A 366 -20.23 -13.51 8.78
CA TRP A 366 -18.95 -14.03 9.26
C TRP A 366 -17.99 -14.21 8.09
N THR A 367 -16.78 -13.71 8.24
CA THR A 367 -15.70 -13.87 7.25
C THR A 367 -15.07 -15.25 7.32
N LYS A 368 -15.29 -15.98 8.43
CA LYS A 368 -14.64 -17.26 8.69
C LYS A 368 -15.45 -18.31 9.43
#